data_AF-A0A2N9I3W3-F1
#
_entry.id   AF-A0A2N9I3W3-F1
#
_cell.length_a   1.000
_cell.length_b   1.000
_cell.length_c   1.000
_cell.angle_alpha   90.00
_cell.angle_beta   90.00
_cell.angle_gamma   90.00
#
_symmetry.space_group_name_H-M   'P 1'
#
loop_
_entity.id
_entity.type
_entity.pdbx_description
1 polymer ?
#
loop_
_entity_poly.entity_id
_entity_poly.type
_entity_poly.pdbx_seq_one_letter_code
_entity_poly.pdbx_strand_id
1 'polypeptide(L)'
;MFAPTAKTFLRRFLRAAQASYKTPSLELEYLANFLAELTLIDYGFLNYLPSVIAASAVFLARWTLEQSNHPWNPTLEHYTSYTTSDLKTTVLALQDLQLNTTGCPLSAIRMKYRQQKFKSVAALSSPKLLETLF
;
A
#
# COMPACT_ATOMS: atom_id res chain seq x y z
N MET A 1 17.00 -9.19 -19.38
CA MET A 1 16.64 -9.56 -17.99
C MET A 1 15.37 -8.83 -17.60
N PHE A 2 14.31 -9.55 -17.21
CA PHE A 2 13.11 -8.94 -16.65
C PHE A 2 13.22 -8.98 -15.12
N ALA A 3 13.51 -7.84 -14.49
CA ALA A 3 13.55 -7.75 -13.03
C ALA A 3 12.13 -7.54 -12.48
N PRO A 4 11.68 -8.32 -11.48
CA PRO A 4 10.38 -8.12 -10.88
C PRO A 4 10.35 -6.79 -10.09
N THR A 5 9.24 -6.07 -10.17
CA THR A 5 9.05 -4.76 -9.50
C THR A 5 7.89 -4.82 -8.51
N ALA A 6 7.77 -3.84 -7.62
CA ALA A 6 6.63 -3.81 -6.70
C ALA A 6 5.31 -3.81 -7.48
N LYS A 7 5.27 -3.11 -8.62
CA LYS A 7 4.11 -3.07 -9.53
C LYS A 7 3.73 -4.44 -10.11
N THR A 8 4.69 -5.34 -10.35
CA THR A 8 4.38 -6.69 -10.87
C THR A 8 3.67 -7.53 -9.81
N PHE A 9 4.12 -7.46 -8.54
CA PHE A 9 3.47 -8.17 -7.43
C PHE A 9 2.12 -7.53 -7.07
N LEU A 10 2.05 -6.21 -7.09
CA LEU A 10 0.86 -5.45 -6.71
C LEU A 10 -0.39 -5.87 -7.49
N ARG A 11 -0.26 -6.09 -8.81
CA ARG A 11 -1.38 -6.56 -9.64
C ARG A 11 -1.97 -7.88 -9.15
N ARG A 12 -1.13 -8.82 -8.70
CA ARG A 12 -1.57 -10.12 -8.19
C ARG A 12 -2.20 -9.98 -6.81
N PHE A 13 -1.59 -9.20 -5.93
CA PHE A 13 -2.09 -8.99 -4.57
C PHE A 13 -3.39 -8.20 -4.52
N LEU A 14 -3.57 -7.22 -5.40
CA LEU A 14 -4.84 -6.48 -5.54
C LEU A 14 -6.00 -7.38 -5.96
N ARG A 15 -5.77 -8.37 -6.84
CA ARG A 15 -6.81 -9.35 -7.19
C ARG A 15 -7.24 -10.17 -5.97
N ALA A 16 -6.28 -10.62 -5.16
CA ALA A 16 -6.57 -11.33 -3.91
C ALA A 16 -7.31 -10.43 -2.90
N ALA A 17 -6.91 -9.14 -2.80
CA ALA A 17 -7.58 -8.18 -1.92
C ALA A 17 -9.04 -7.94 -2.35
N GLN A 18 -9.27 -7.78 -3.66
CA GLN A 18 -10.59 -7.54 -4.23
C GLN A 18 -11.56 -8.70 -4.05
N ALA A 19 -11.08 -9.92 -3.90
CA ALA A 19 -11.94 -11.08 -3.61
C ALA A 19 -12.73 -10.93 -2.29
N SER A 20 -12.30 -10.00 -1.41
CA SER A 20 -13.02 -9.68 -0.17
C SER A 20 -14.15 -8.66 -0.35
N TYR A 21 -14.17 -7.95 -1.48
CA TYR A 21 -15.13 -6.88 -1.76
C TYR A 21 -16.27 -7.42 -2.61
N LYS A 22 -17.50 -6.93 -2.36
CA LYS A 22 -18.66 -7.25 -3.20
C LYS A 22 -18.52 -6.67 -4.61
N THR A 23 -17.86 -5.51 -4.73
CA THR A 23 -17.57 -4.84 -6.00
C THR A 23 -16.10 -4.43 -6.07
N PRO A 24 -15.45 -4.50 -7.25
CA PRO A 24 -14.06 -4.06 -7.38
C PRO A 24 -13.89 -2.59 -7.00
N SER A 25 -13.01 -2.31 -6.05
CA SER A 25 -12.70 -0.94 -5.62
C SER A 25 -11.52 -0.39 -6.44
N LEU A 26 -11.81 0.54 -7.35
CA LEU A 26 -10.77 1.29 -8.07
C LEU A 26 -9.95 2.19 -7.13
N GLU A 27 -10.56 2.67 -6.03
CA GLU A 27 -9.87 3.48 -5.03
C GLU A 27 -8.76 2.66 -4.34
N LEU A 28 -9.05 1.39 -4.04
CA LEU A 28 -8.04 0.48 -3.49
C LEU A 28 -6.87 0.30 -4.45
N GLU A 29 -7.14 0.08 -5.74
CA GLU A 29 -6.07 -0.07 -6.73
C GLU A 29 -5.24 1.20 -6.85
N TYR A 30 -5.88 2.37 -6.99
CA TYR A 30 -5.16 3.63 -7.13
C TYR A 30 -4.37 3.99 -5.88
N LEU A 31 -4.93 3.77 -4.69
CA LEU A 31 -4.25 4.04 -3.43
C LEU A 31 -3.05 3.12 -3.22
N ALA A 32 -3.19 1.82 -3.50
CA ALA A 32 -2.07 0.90 -3.40
C ALA A 32 -0.96 1.21 -4.43
N ASN A 33 -1.32 1.60 -5.66
CA ASN A 33 -0.34 2.07 -6.65
C ASN A 33 0.34 3.37 -6.20
N PHE A 34 -0.40 4.32 -5.63
CA PHE A 34 0.15 5.56 -5.09
C PHE A 34 1.20 5.28 -4.02
N LEU A 35 0.87 4.43 -3.05
CA LEU A 35 1.79 4.05 -1.97
C LEU A 35 3.04 3.35 -2.52
N ALA A 36 2.88 2.39 -3.44
CA ALA A 36 4.02 1.71 -4.06
C ALA A 36 4.86 2.63 -4.98
N GLU A 37 4.28 3.66 -5.58
CA GLU A 37 5.04 4.66 -6.35
C GLU A 37 5.78 5.62 -5.42
N LEU A 38 5.21 5.98 -4.25
CA LEU A 38 5.90 6.80 -3.26
C LEU A 38 7.21 6.16 -2.79
N THR A 39 7.27 4.84 -2.64
CA THR A 39 8.50 4.18 -2.20
C THR A 39 9.65 4.31 -3.20
N LEU A 40 9.38 4.68 -4.46
CA LEU A 40 10.42 4.86 -5.48
C LEU A 40 11.24 6.13 -5.28
N ILE A 41 10.71 7.12 -4.56
CA ILE A 41 11.40 8.38 -4.28
C ILE A 41 12.14 8.38 -2.94
N ASP A 42 11.96 7.35 -2.12
CA ASP A 42 12.60 7.22 -0.81
C ASP A 42 13.65 6.10 -0.84
N TYR A 43 14.91 6.49 -0.62
CA TYR A 43 16.05 5.57 -0.66
C TYR A 43 15.97 4.48 0.42
N GLY A 44 15.31 4.75 1.56
CA GLY A 44 15.16 3.78 2.65
C GLY A 44 14.40 2.52 2.22
N PHE A 45 13.57 2.62 1.19
CA PHE A 45 12.79 1.49 0.68
C PHE A 45 13.59 0.51 -0.18
N LEU A 46 14.84 0.81 -0.54
CA LEU A 46 15.73 -0.15 -1.21
C LEU A 46 16.08 -1.35 -0.32
N ASN A 47 15.91 -1.22 1.00
CA ASN A 47 16.14 -2.31 1.95
C ASN A 47 15.01 -3.35 1.97
N TYR A 48 13.88 -3.09 1.30
CA TYR A 48 12.74 -4.00 1.27
C TYR A 48 12.60 -4.69 -0.09
N LEU A 49 12.15 -5.94 -0.06
CA LEU A 49 11.84 -6.68 -1.28
C LEU A 49 10.65 -6.03 -2.01
N PRO A 50 10.65 -6.02 -3.36
CA PRO A 50 9.53 -5.50 -4.14
C PRO A 50 8.17 -6.15 -3.80
N SER A 51 8.17 -7.44 -3.43
CA SER A 51 6.98 -8.16 -2.97
C SER A 51 6.46 -7.65 -1.62
N VAL A 52 7.35 -7.38 -0.66
CA VAL A 52 7.00 -6.85 0.66
C VAL A 52 6.44 -5.44 0.55
N ILE A 53 7.03 -4.60 -0.31
CA ILE A 53 6.50 -3.26 -0.63
C ILE A 53 5.08 -3.37 -1.19
N ALA A 54 4.86 -4.26 -2.15
CA ALA A 54 3.55 -4.45 -2.76
C ALA A 54 2.49 -4.94 -1.75
N ALA A 55 2.85 -5.91 -0.90
CA ALA A 55 1.97 -6.42 0.15
C ALA A 55 1.62 -5.33 1.17
N SER A 56 2.62 -4.58 1.63
CA SER A 56 2.46 -3.47 2.58
C SER A 56 1.60 -2.34 2.01
N ALA A 57 1.75 -2.02 0.72
CA ALA A 57 0.91 -1.05 0.03
C ALA A 57 -0.55 -1.48 -0.03
N VAL A 58 -0.83 -2.77 -0.27
CA VAL A 58 -2.20 -3.31 -0.22
C VAL A 58 -2.75 -3.26 1.20
N PHE A 59 -1.97 -3.67 2.20
CA PHE A 59 -2.35 -3.62 3.61
C PHE A 59 -2.79 -2.20 4.02
N LEU A 60 -1.92 -1.22 3.78
CA LEU A 60 -2.16 0.16 4.19
C LEU A 60 -3.29 0.81 3.39
N ALA A 61 -3.43 0.48 2.11
CA ALA A 61 -4.54 0.95 1.29
C ALA A 61 -5.89 0.41 1.80
N ARG A 62 -5.96 -0.87 2.15
CA ARG A 62 -7.16 -1.46 2.78
C ARG A 62 -7.47 -0.79 4.10
N TRP A 63 -6.49 -0.61 4.96
CA TRP A 63 -6.68 0.07 6.25
C TRP A 63 -7.16 1.52 6.12
N THR A 64 -6.67 2.24 5.10
CA THR A 64 -7.08 3.62 4.84
C THR A 64 -8.55 3.71 4.41
N LEU A 65 -9.04 2.74 3.64
CA LEU A 65 -10.40 2.72 3.10
C LEU A 65 -11.41 2.03 4.05
N GLU A 66 -11.00 0.96 4.72
CA GLU A 66 -11.82 0.11 5.56
C GLU A 66 -11.18 -0.03 6.94
N GLN A 67 -11.68 0.79 7.86
CA GLN A 67 -11.20 0.84 9.26
C GLN A 67 -11.97 -0.12 10.18
N SER A 68 -13.08 -0.69 9.68
CA SER A 68 -13.99 -1.54 10.44
C SER A 68 -13.54 -2.99 10.53
N ASN A 69 -12.74 -3.46 9.57
CA ASN A 69 -12.29 -4.85 9.48
C ASN A 69 -10.76 -4.95 9.45
N HIS A 70 -10.23 -6.09 9.88
CA HIS A 70 -8.81 -6.37 9.83
C HIS A 70 -8.30 -6.28 8.38
N PRO A 71 -7.27 -5.45 8.08
CA PRO A 71 -6.84 -5.16 6.70
C PRO A 71 -6.14 -6.36 6.03
N TRP A 72 -5.64 -7.31 6.83
CA TRP A 72 -5.02 -8.53 6.36
C TRP A 72 -5.91 -9.73 6.68
N ASN A 73 -6.21 -10.56 5.67
CA ASN A 73 -7.08 -11.73 5.83
C ASN A 73 -6.38 -13.00 5.35
N PRO A 74 -6.91 -14.20 5.70
CA PRO A 74 -6.26 -15.46 5.33
C PRO A 74 -6.04 -15.64 3.82
N THR A 75 -6.91 -15.07 3.00
CA THR A 75 -6.76 -15.08 1.54
C THR A 75 -5.50 -14.31 1.11
N LEU A 76 -5.28 -13.12 1.66
CA LEU A 76 -4.09 -12.31 1.37
C LEU A 76 -2.83 -13.01 1.86
N GLU A 77 -2.83 -13.53 3.08
CA GLU A 77 -1.71 -14.30 3.63
C GLU A 77 -1.38 -15.51 2.76
N HIS A 78 -2.39 -16.26 2.30
CA HIS A 78 -2.19 -17.40 1.41
C HIS A 78 -1.55 -17.01 0.05
N TYR A 79 -2.03 -15.94 -0.59
CA TYR A 79 -1.55 -15.54 -1.92
C TYR A 79 -0.25 -14.72 -1.92
N THR A 80 0.09 -14.11 -0.79
CA THR A 80 1.32 -13.30 -0.62
C THR A 80 2.42 -14.05 0.12
N SER A 81 2.05 -15.07 0.90
CA SER A 81 2.92 -15.80 1.82
C SER A 81 3.52 -14.93 2.94
N TYR A 82 2.91 -13.77 3.23
CA TYR A 82 3.32 -12.87 4.30
C TYR A 82 2.26 -12.78 5.40
N THR A 83 2.72 -12.87 6.64
CA THR A 83 1.93 -12.59 7.84
C THR A 83 1.85 -11.08 8.10
N THR A 84 0.96 -10.66 9.00
CA THR A 84 0.90 -9.27 9.48
C THR A 84 2.22 -8.85 10.13
N SER A 85 2.83 -9.74 10.92
CA SER A 85 4.13 -9.51 11.56
C SER A 85 5.26 -9.28 10.57
N ASP A 86 5.30 -9.99 9.44
CA ASP A 86 6.32 -9.81 8.41
C ASP A 86 6.25 -8.42 7.77
N LEU A 87 5.04 -7.85 7.68
CA LEU A 87 4.79 -6.58 7.01
C LEU A 87 4.91 -5.37 7.95
N LYS A 88 4.89 -5.57 9.27
CA LYS A 88 4.83 -4.52 10.28
C LYS A 88 5.81 -3.38 10.03
N THR A 89 7.10 -3.69 9.90
CA THR A 89 8.15 -2.69 9.72
C THR A 89 7.96 -1.87 8.45
N THR A 90 7.64 -2.53 7.33
CA THR A 90 7.44 -1.86 6.04
C THR A 90 6.15 -1.04 6.01
N VAL A 91 5.07 -1.52 6.64
CA VAL A 91 3.79 -0.81 6.74
C VAL A 91 3.95 0.47 7.57
N LEU A 92 4.66 0.42 8.70
CA LEU A 92 4.94 1.61 9.52
C LEU A 92 5.75 2.65 8.73
N ALA A 93 6.85 2.22 8.09
CA ALA A 93 7.65 3.10 7.24
C ALA A 93 6.84 3.70 6.09
N LEU A 94 5.90 2.93 5.52
CA LEU A 94 5.04 3.38 4.43
C LEU A 94 3.98 4.39 4.89
N GLN A 95 3.47 4.24 6.12
CA GLN A 95 2.59 5.22 6.74
C GLN A 95 3.33 6.54 6.97
N ASP A 96 4.55 6.51 7.51
CA ASP A 96 5.36 7.72 7.70
C ASP A 96 5.64 8.43 6.37
N LEU A 97 5.94 7.65 5.32
CA LEU A 97 6.11 8.17 3.97
C LEU A 97 4.80 8.76 3.42
N GLN A 98 3.65 8.12 3.62
CA GLN A 98 2.34 8.63 3.22
C GLN A 98 2.06 9.99 3.87
N LEU A 99 2.30 10.10 5.19
CA LEU A 99 2.09 11.32 5.98
C LEU A 99 3.14 12.41 5.72
N ASN A 100 4.20 12.08 4.98
CA ASN A 100 5.31 12.99 4.66
C ASN A 100 6.05 13.50 5.91
N THR A 101 6.20 12.66 6.94
CA THR A 101 6.81 13.04 8.23
C THR A 101 8.23 13.60 8.06
N THR A 102 8.95 13.16 7.02
CA THR A 102 10.31 13.61 6.69
C THR A 102 10.37 14.91 5.89
N GLY A 103 9.23 15.48 5.49
CA GLY A 103 9.17 16.76 4.77
C GLY A 103 9.70 16.70 3.33
N CYS A 104 9.51 15.57 2.62
CA CYS A 104 10.02 15.42 1.25
C CYS A 104 9.42 16.48 0.31
N PRO A 105 10.25 17.26 -0.42
CA PRO A 105 9.79 18.32 -1.30
C PRO A 105 9.24 17.80 -2.64
N LEU A 106 9.53 16.53 -2.99
CA LEU A 106 9.10 15.92 -4.24
C LEU A 106 7.60 15.61 -4.20
N SER A 107 6.80 16.44 -4.86
CA SER A 107 5.34 16.37 -4.83
C SER A 107 4.71 15.77 -6.09
N ALA A 108 5.49 15.46 -7.14
CA ALA A 108 4.97 15.05 -8.45
C ALA A 108 4.04 13.82 -8.38
N ILE A 109 4.40 12.80 -7.60
CA ILE A 109 3.58 11.59 -7.41
C ILE A 109 2.29 11.95 -6.65
N ARG A 110 2.38 12.76 -5.59
CA ARG A 110 1.21 13.23 -4.83
C ARG A 110 0.27 14.05 -5.73
N MET A 111 0.82 14.93 -6.56
CA MET A 111 0.05 15.73 -7.52
C MET A 111 -0.61 14.86 -8.58
N LYS A 112 0.07 13.83 -9.09
CA LYS A 112 -0.53 12.85 -10.02
C LYS A 112 -1.77 12.22 -9.39
N TYR A 113 -1.67 11.67 -8.19
CA TYR A 113 -2.76 10.93 -7.52
C TYR A 113 -3.80 11.81 -6.81
N ARG A 114 -3.61 13.13 -6.75
CA ARG A 114 -4.63 14.11 -6.36
C ARG A 114 -5.64 14.40 -7.47
N GLN A 115 -5.35 14.02 -8.71
CA GLN A 115 -6.26 14.24 -9.83
C GLN A 115 -7.52 13.36 -9.69
N GLN A 116 -8.67 13.90 -10.05
CA GLN A 116 -9.96 13.19 -9.96
C GLN A 116 -9.99 11.87 -10.76
N LYS A 117 -9.19 11.77 -11.84
CA LYS A 117 -9.03 10.53 -12.62
C LYS A 117 -8.49 9.36 -11.78
N PHE A 118 -7.76 9.65 -10.70
CA PHE A 118 -7.26 8.69 -9.72
C PHE A 118 -8.06 8.75 -8.41
N LYS A 119 -9.31 9.24 -8.45
CA LYS A 119 -10.21 9.35 -7.28
C LYS A 119 -9.64 10.20 -6.14
N SER A 120 -8.64 11.05 -6.43
CA SER A 120 -7.98 11.89 -5.43
C SER A 120 -7.42 11.12 -4.22
N VAL A 121 -7.00 9.86 -4.42
CA VAL A 121 -6.53 8.97 -3.34
C VAL A 121 -5.34 9.54 -2.55
N ALA A 122 -4.53 10.43 -3.13
CA ALA A 122 -3.44 11.10 -2.42
C ALA A 122 -3.90 12.17 -1.41
N ALA A 123 -5.20 12.48 -1.36
CA ALA A 123 -5.80 13.28 -0.29
C ALA A 123 -6.22 12.42 0.92
N LEU A 124 -6.29 11.10 0.75
CA LEU A 124 -6.60 10.17 1.83
C LEU A 124 -5.36 9.93 2.69
N SER A 125 -5.55 9.93 4.01
CA SER A 125 -4.51 9.64 4.98
C SER A 125 -4.92 8.44 5.82
N SER A 126 -3.98 7.52 6.04
CA SER A 126 -4.23 6.37 6.89
C SER A 126 -4.41 6.82 8.34
N PRO A 127 -5.38 6.24 9.09
CA PRO A 127 -5.47 6.46 10.51
C PRO A 127 -4.32 5.76 11.24
N LYS A 128 -4.11 6.12 12.51
CA LYS A 128 -3.06 5.53 13.36
C LYS A 128 -3.14 4.00 13.32
N LEU A 129 -2.01 3.35 13.03
CA LEU A 129 -1.91 1.90 13.09
C LEU A 129 -1.94 1.44 14.55
N LEU A 130 -2.72 0.40 14.82
CA LEU A 130 -2.84 -0.21 16.15
C LEU A 130 -1.93 -1.45 16.20
N GLU A 131 -1.30 -1.68 17.35
CA GLU A 131 -0.45 -2.87 17.57
C GLU A 131 -1.23 -4.18 17.36
N THR A 132 -2.54 -4.18 17.58
CA THR A 132 -3.43 -5.34 17.38
C THR A 132 -3.59 -5.74 15.91
N LEU A 133 -3.09 -4.94 14.97
CA LEU A 133 -3.11 -5.25 13.54
C LEU A 133 -1.93 -6.13 13.11
N PHE A 134 -0.97 -6.39 14.01
CA PHE A 134 0.29 -7.06 13.74
C PHE A 134 0.46 -8.36 14.50
#